data_AF-A0A2I1PDP7-F1
#
_entry.id   AF-A0A2I1PDP7-F1
#
_cell.length_a   1.000
_cell.length_b   1.000
_cell.length_c   1.000
_cell.angle_alpha   90.00
_cell.angle_beta   90.00
_cell.angle_gamma   90.00
#
_symmetry.space_group_name_H-M   'P 1'
#
loop_
_entity.id
_entity.type
_entity.pdbx_description
1 polymer ?
#
loop_
_entity_poly.entity_id
_entity_poly.type
_entity_poly.pdbx_seq_one_letter_code
_entity_poly.pdbx_strand_id
1 'polypeptide(L)'
;MCTYCGCESIHVIGRFMAEHGRLTDLTGPLHRAADAGDLPAAQEAAERIAELLEPHTHAEELGLFTMLRREEHIADHVDDLCAEHDALDAQLARIRTGDLAGVDAFVRQLRNHMDRENNGLFPAAAIALGGPEWDEVDELTPPAPTALG
;
A
#
# COMPACT_ATOMS: atom_id res chain seq x y z
N MET A 1 4.35 -2.89 12.94
CA MET A 1 3.33 -2.21 13.78
C MET A 1 4.07 -1.26 14.70
N CYS A 2 4.03 0.04 14.42
CA CYS A 2 4.68 1.06 15.25
C CYS A 2 3.80 1.34 16.47
N THR A 3 4.11 0.76 17.62
CA THR A 3 3.31 0.91 18.85
C THR A 3 3.49 2.30 19.52
N TYR A 4 4.24 3.23 18.91
CA TYR A 4 4.68 4.46 19.61
C TYR A 4 3.88 5.72 19.27
N CYS A 5 3.18 5.76 18.12
CA CYS A 5 2.48 6.97 17.67
C CYS A 5 0.96 6.95 17.92
N GLY A 6 0.33 5.77 18.05
CA GLY A 6 -1.13 5.65 18.23
C GLY A 6 -1.96 6.03 16.99
N CYS A 7 -1.31 6.33 15.86
CA CYS A 7 -1.96 6.77 14.62
C CYS A 7 -2.87 5.68 14.03
N GLU A 8 -2.69 4.40 14.39
CA GLU A 8 -3.58 3.31 14.02
C GLU A 8 -5.02 3.48 14.55
N SER A 9 -5.22 4.36 15.53
CA SER A 9 -6.56 4.72 16.02
C SER A 9 -7.30 5.72 15.11
N ILE A 10 -6.59 6.39 14.19
CA ILE A 10 -7.21 7.21 13.14
C ILE A 10 -7.79 6.25 12.11
N HIS A 11 -9.09 6.41 11.82
CA HIS A 11 -9.86 5.44 11.04
C HIS A 11 -9.20 5.04 9.71
N VAL A 12 -8.82 6.01 8.88
CA VAL A 12 -8.21 5.75 7.57
C VAL A 12 -6.81 5.13 7.67
N ILE A 13 -5.96 5.62 8.59
CA ILE A 13 -4.62 5.05 8.82
C ILE A 13 -4.74 3.62 9.33
N GLY A 14 -5.61 3.37 10.31
CA GLY A 14 -5.85 2.04 10.84
C GLY A 14 -6.28 1.05 9.76
N ARG A 15 -7.12 1.49 8.81
CA ARG A 15 -7.48 0.71 7.63
C ARG A 15 -6.26 0.42 6.74
N PHE A 16 -5.51 1.43 6.31
CA PHE A 16 -4.34 1.24 5.43
C PHE A 16 -3.29 0.31 6.07
N MET A 17 -3.03 0.46 7.37
CA MET A 17 -2.14 -0.44 8.11
C MET A 17 -2.67 -1.89 8.16
N ALA A 18 -3.98 -2.08 8.24
CA ALA A 18 -4.57 -3.42 8.19
C ALA A 18 -4.47 -4.04 6.78
N GLU A 19 -4.65 -3.23 5.74
CA GLU A 19 -4.44 -3.62 4.34
C GLU A 19 -2.97 -4.00 4.08
N HIS A 20 -2.00 -3.25 4.61
CA HIS A 20 -0.58 -3.61 4.61
C HIS A 20 -0.28 -4.96 5.28
N GLY A 21 -0.95 -5.26 6.39
CA GLY A 21 -0.87 -6.56 7.05
C GLY A 21 -1.33 -7.69 6.12
N ARG A 22 -2.47 -7.50 5.44
CA ARG A 22 -3.01 -8.47 4.47
C ARG A 22 -2.12 -8.62 3.24
N LEU A 23 -1.59 -7.53 2.70
CA LEU A 23 -0.62 -7.57 1.60
C LEU A 23 0.60 -8.42 1.99
N THR A 24 1.13 -8.23 3.20
CA THR A 24 2.23 -9.05 3.72
C THR A 24 1.89 -10.54 3.71
N ASP A 25 0.70 -10.92 4.18
CA ASP A 25 0.25 -12.32 4.17
C ASP A 25 0.14 -12.90 2.75
N LEU A 26 -0.35 -12.10 1.79
CA LEU A 26 -0.50 -12.49 0.40
C LEU A 26 0.84 -12.68 -0.34
N THR A 27 1.93 -12.06 0.11
CA THR A 27 3.27 -12.29 -0.49
C THR A 27 3.80 -13.70 -0.23
N GLY A 28 3.37 -14.38 0.83
CA GLY A 28 3.83 -15.73 1.18
C GLY A 28 3.51 -16.79 0.11
N PRO A 29 2.24 -16.93 -0.33
CA PRO A 29 1.87 -17.76 -1.47
C PRO A 29 2.67 -17.44 -2.74
N LEU A 30 2.87 -16.16 -3.05
CA LEU A 30 3.59 -15.74 -4.24
C LEU A 30 5.05 -16.23 -4.22
N HIS A 31 5.77 -16.05 -3.10
CA HIS A 31 7.13 -16.57 -2.95
C HIS A 31 7.19 -18.09 -3.14
N ARG A 32 6.30 -18.85 -2.47
CA ARG A 32 6.30 -20.31 -2.58
C ARG A 32 6.05 -20.79 -4.02
N ALA A 33 5.17 -20.11 -4.75
CA ALA A 33 4.90 -20.43 -6.14
C ALA A 33 6.11 -20.13 -7.04
N ALA A 34 6.77 -18.98 -6.82
CA ALA A 34 7.98 -18.59 -7.54
C ALA A 34 9.14 -19.58 -7.30
N ASP A 35 9.39 -19.95 -6.04
CA ASP A 35 10.43 -20.91 -5.64
C ASP A 35 10.21 -22.30 -6.27
N ALA A 36 8.94 -22.70 -6.41
CA ALA A 36 8.55 -23.96 -7.03
C ALA A 36 8.53 -23.91 -8.58
N GLY A 37 8.66 -22.72 -9.18
CA GLY A 37 8.44 -22.52 -10.61
C GLY A 37 6.99 -22.74 -11.04
N ASP A 38 6.03 -22.69 -10.11
CA ASP A 38 4.61 -22.91 -10.36
C ASP A 38 3.97 -21.62 -10.88
N LEU A 39 4.04 -21.44 -12.20
CA LEU A 39 3.53 -20.25 -12.88
C LEU A 39 2.02 -20.03 -12.64
N PRO A 40 1.12 -21.02 -12.80
CA PRO A 40 -0.29 -20.84 -12.49
C PRO A 40 -0.55 -20.36 -11.06
N ALA A 41 0.11 -20.97 -10.06
CA ALA A 41 -0.05 -20.55 -8.66
C ALA A 41 0.50 -19.13 -8.40
N ALA A 42 1.59 -18.75 -9.06
CA ALA A 42 2.16 -17.41 -8.95
C ALA A 42 1.24 -16.36 -9.58
N GLN A 43 0.60 -16.67 -10.71
CA GLN A 43 -0.38 -15.80 -11.36
C GLN A 43 -1.62 -15.60 -10.48
N GLU A 44 -2.14 -16.66 -9.87
CA GLU A 44 -3.25 -16.58 -8.92
C GLU A 44 -2.89 -15.72 -7.70
N ALA A 45 -1.71 -15.94 -7.12
CA ALA A 45 -1.24 -15.15 -5.98
C ALA A 45 -1.04 -13.67 -6.35
N ALA A 46 -0.49 -13.40 -7.53
CA ALA A 46 -0.30 -12.04 -8.04
C ALA A 46 -1.63 -11.31 -8.29
N GLU A 47 -2.64 -12.00 -8.81
CA GLU A 47 -3.99 -11.44 -8.97
C GLU A 47 -4.59 -11.03 -7.63
N ARG A 48 -4.49 -11.90 -6.62
CA ARG A 48 -5.00 -11.61 -5.26
C ARG A 48 -4.29 -10.44 -4.60
N ILE A 49 -3.00 -10.24 -4.89
CA ILE A 49 -2.27 -9.06 -4.43
C ILE A 49 -2.79 -7.82 -5.15
N ALA A 50 -3.01 -7.88 -6.48
CA ALA A 50 -3.52 -6.75 -7.26
C ALA A 50 -4.93 -6.32 -6.81
N GLU A 51 -5.81 -7.28 -6.53
CA GLU A 51 -7.17 -7.04 -6.01
C GLU A 51 -7.20 -6.24 -4.69
N LEU A 52 -6.09 -6.23 -3.94
CA LEU A 52 -5.94 -5.44 -2.72
C LEU A 52 -5.08 -4.19 -2.93
N LEU A 53 -3.95 -4.32 -3.65
CA LEU A 53 -2.96 -3.25 -3.79
C LEU A 53 -3.50 -2.08 -4.61
N GLU A 54 -4.14 -2.34 -5.75
CA GLU A 54 -4.67 -1.28 -6.63
C GLU A 54 -5.72 -0.39 -5.92
N PRO A 55 -6.77 -0.94 -5.28
CA PRO A 55 -7.74 -0.09 -4.57
C PRO A 55 -7.16 0.56 -3.31
N HIS A 56 -6.12 -0.01 -2.73
CA HIS A 56 -5.42 0.55 -1.57
C HIS A 56 -4.63 1.81 -1.96
N THR A 57 -3.73 1.71 -2.94
CA THR A 57 -2.92 2.85 -3.41
C THR A 57 -3.78 3.94 -4.02
N HIS A 58 -4.86 3.57 -4.72
CA HIS A 58 -5.85 4.52 -5.22
C HIS A 58 -6.53 5.30 -4.09
N ALA A 59 -6.84 4.63 -2.98
CA ALA A 59 -7.49 5.27 -1.84
C ALA A 59 -6.56 6.22 -1.10
N GLU A 60 -5.28 5.87 -0.98
CA GLU A 60 -4.25 6.74 -0.43
C GLU A 60 -4.08 8.01 -1.27
N GLU A 61 -3.96 7.85 -2.59
CA GLU A 61 -3.75 8.95 -3.53
C GLU A 61 -4.91 9.96 -3.55
N LEU A 62 -6.15 9.46 -3.60
CA LEU A 62 -7.33 10.32 -3.60
C LEU A 62 -7.61 10.95 -2.23
N GLY A 63 -7.37 10.21 -1.15
CA GLY A 63 -7.63 10.66 0.22
C GLY A 63 -6.43 11.37 0.83
N LEU A 64 -5.67 10.60 1.62
CA LEU A 64 -4.62 11.12 2.49
C LEU A 64 -3.56 11.93 1.72
N PHE A 65 -3.11 11.44 0.57
CA PHE A 65 -2.01 12.06 -0.18
C PHE A 65 -2.44 13.37 -0.85
N THR A 66 -3.71 13.49 -1.25
CA THR A 66 -4.27 14.76 -1.74
C THR A 66 -4.17 15.86 -0.67
N MET A 67 -4.41 15.51 0.60
CA MET A 67 -4.26 16.46 1.70
C MET A 67 -2.80 16.73 2.04
N LEU A 68 -1.96 15.69 2.11
CA LEU A 68 -0.54 15.85 2.44
C LEU A 68 0.27 16.59 1.36
N ARG A 69 -0.15 16.56 0.10
CA ARG A 69 0.46 17.41 -0.95
C ARG A 69 0.30 18.91 -0.71
N ARG A 70 -0.64 19.33 0.15
CA ARG A 70 -0.80 20.74 0.54
C ARG A 70 0.29 21.19 1.52
N GLU A 71 0.95 20.24 2.18
CA GLU A 71 2.05 20.50 3.11
C GLU A 71 3.39 20.56 2.35
N GLU A 72 3.97 21.76 2.25
CA GLU A 72 5.20 22.00 1.44
C GLU A 72 6.36 21.06 1.80
N HIS A 73 6.47 20.65 3.07
CA HIS A 73 7.54 19.79 3.56
C HIS A 73 7.31 18.29 3.35
N ILE A 74 6.13 17.90 2.87
CA ILE A 74 5.70 16.50 2.66
C ILE A 74 5.43 16.20 1.18
N ALA A 75 5.08 17.21 0.38
CA ALA A 75 4.68 17.06 -1.03
C ALA A 75 5.64 16.20 -1.88
N ASP A 76 6.94 16.48 -1.85
CA ASP A 76 7.94 15.71 -2.60
C ASP A 76 7.97 14.23 -2.18
N HIS A 77 7.78 13.95 -0.88
CA HIS A 77 7.76 12.59 -0.37
C HIS A 77 6.52 11.82 -0.83
N VAL A 78 5.38 12.50 -0.95
CA VAL A 78 4.15 11.91 -1.49
C VAL A 78 4.29 11.59 -2.96
N ASP A 79 4.93 12.46 -3.75
CA ASP A 79 5.17 12.21 -5.17
C ASP A 79 6.11 11.02 -5.39
N ASP A 80 7.14 10.87 -4.54
CA ASP A 80 7.98 9.68 -4.53
C ASP A 80 7.19 8.38 -4.24
N LEU A 81 6.24 8.42 -3.30
CA LEU A 81 5.40 7.25 -2.97
C LEU A 81 4.44 6.88 -4.11
N CYS A 82 3.85 7.87 -4.78
CA CYS A 82 3.01 7.61 -5.96
C CYS A 82 3.81 6.98 -7.10
N ALA A 83 5.06 7.43 -7.31
CA ALA A 83 5.95 6.79 -8.28
C ALA A 83 6.33 5.35 -7.88
N GLU A 84 6.38 5.05 -6.58
CA GLU A 84 6.55 3.68 -6.10
C GLU A 84 5.31 2.80 -6.38
N HIS A 85 4.09 3.34 -6.28
CA HIS A 85 2.86 2.65 -6.69
C HIS A 85 2.93 2.22 -8.16
N ASP A 86 3.23 3.16 -9.06
CA ASP A 86 3.39 2.88 -10.50
C ASP A 86 4.42 1.76 -10.76
N ALA A 87 5.52 1.79 -10.02
CA ALA A 87 6.58 0.79 -10.15
C ALA A 87 6.16 -0.59 -9.64
N LEU A 88 5.39 -0.65 -8.54
CA LEU A 88 4.83 -1.88 -7.99
C LEU A 88 3.82 -2.49 -8.96
N ASP A 89 2.93 -1.69 -9.53
CA ASP A 89 1.95 -2.15 -10.53
C ASP A 89 2.65 -2.71 -11.77
N ALA A 90 3.67 -2.01 -12.27
CA ALA A 90 4.45 -2.48 -13.40
C ALA A 90 5.18 -3.80 -13.10
N GLN A 91 5.70 -3.98 -11.89
CA GLN A 91 6.32 -5.24 -11.45
C GLN A 91 5.29 -6.38 -11.38
N LEU A 92 4.14 -6.12 -10.76
CA LEU A 92 3.08 -7.11 -10.58
C LEU A 92 2.50 -7.55 -11.93
N ALA A 93 2.33 -6.61 -12.87
CA ALA A 93 1.93 -6.91 -14.25
C ALA A 93 2.91 -7.87 -14.95
N ARG A 94 4.23 -7.69 -14.77
CA ARG A 94 5.23 -8.62 -15.33
C ARG A 94 5.15 -10.00 -14.70
N ILE A 95 4.99 -10.09 -13.37
CA ILE A 95 4.82 -11.36 -12.65
C ILE A 95 3.59 -12.12 -13.18
N ARG A 96 2.46 -11.43 -13.38
CA ARG A 96 1.25 -12.01 -13.99
C ARG A 96 1.49 -12.57 -15.40
N THR A 97 2.46 -12.04 -16.12
CA THR A 97 2.88 -12.56 -17.45
C THR A 97 4.01 -13.59 -17.40
N GLY A 98 4.50 -13.94 -16.20
CA GLY A 98 5.43 -15.05 -15.97
C GLY A 98 6.86 -14.67 -15.56
N ASP A 99 7.10 -13.42 -15.16
CA ASP A 99 8.38 -12.99 -14.57
C ASP A 99 8.53 -13.48 -13.13
N LEU A 100 8.73 -14.79 -12.93
CA LEU A 100 8.91 -15.38 -11.60
C LEU A 100 10.22 -14.92 -10.94
N ALA A 101 11.25 -14.57 -11.72
CA ALA A 101 12.50 -14.05 -11.20
C ALA A 101 12.35 -12.65 -10.57
N GLY A 102 11.34 -11.89 -10.98
CA GLY A 102 11.01 -10.58 -10.44
C GLY A 102 10.33 -10.58 -9.06
N VAL A 103 9.86 -11.74 -8.58
CA VAL A 103 9.05 -11.84 -7.34
C VAL A 103 9.79 -11.32 -6.11
N ASP A 104 11.06 -11.70 -5.91
CA ASP A 104 11.84 -11.23 -4.76
C ASP A 104 12.11 -9.73 -4.78
N ALA A 105 12.21 -9.13 -5.97
CA ALA A 105 12.37 -7.69 -6.11
C ALA A 105 11.06 -6.97 -5.78
N PHE A 106 9.93 -7.46 -6.31
CA PHE A 106 8.60 -6.94 -6.03
C PHE A 106 8.26 -6.97 -4.54
N VAL A 107 8.40 -8.13 -3.88
CA VAL A 107 8.05 -8.25 -2.46
C VAL A 107 8.91 -7.35 -1.58
N ARG A 108 10.20 -7.20 -1.91
CA ARG A 108 11.08 -6.30 -1.17
C ARG A 108 10.68 -4.83 -1.34
N GLN A 109 10.36 -4.43 -2.57
CA GLN A 109 9.89 -3.07 -2.84
C GLN A 109 8.58 -2.79 -2.12
N LEU A 110 7.61 -3.72 -2.19
CA LEU A 110 6.33 -3.60 -1.49
C LEU A 110 6.54 -3.44 0.02
N ARG A 111 7.40 -4.26 0.62
CA ARG A 111 7.69 -4.15 2.06
C ARG A 111 8.35 -2.83 2.45
N ASN A 112 9.27 -2.32 1.62
CA ASN A 112 9.92 -1.05 1.87
C ASN A 112 8.96 0.14 1.73
N HIS A 113 8.09 0.08 0.73
CA HIS A 113 7.04 1.07 0.50
C HIS A 113 6.08 1.13 1.71
N MET A 114 5.51 0.00 2.11
CA MET A 114 4.66 -0.09 3.32
C MET A 114 5.40 0.38 4.59
N ASP A 115 6.71 0.15 4.70
CA ASP A 115 7.51 0.63 5.85
C ASP A 115 7.63 2.15 5.87
N ARG A 116 7.91 2.78 4.72
CA ARG A 116 7.98 4.24 4.56
C ARG A 116 6.68 4.91 4.97
N GLU A 117 5.54 4.28 4.70
CA GLU A 117 4.24 4.81 5.09
C GLU A 117 3.93 4.54 6.55
N ASN A 118 3.93 3.27 6.97
CA ASN A 118 3.57 2.85 8.31
C ASN A 118 4.43 3.52 9.40
N ASN A 119 5.72 3.72 9.12
CA ASN A 119 6.69 4.22 10.09
C ASN A 119 7.21 5.62 9.76
N GLY A 120 6.78 6.22 8.64
CA GLY A 120 7.18 7.56 8.20
C GLY A 120 5.98 8.45 7.93
N LEU A 121 5.33 8.26 6.78
CA LEU A 121 4.26 9.15 6.32
C LEU A 121 3.05 9.18 7.26
N PHE A 122 2.52 8.02 7.69
CA PHE A 122 1.30 7.99 8.51
C PHE A 122 1.49 8.64 9.90
N PRO A 123 2.58 8.40 10.64
CA PRO A 123 2.88 9.17 11.84
C PRO A 123 3.02 10.68 11.59
N ALA A 124 3.67 11.06 10.48
CA ALA A 124 3.82 12.48 10.12
C ALA A 124 2.45 13.12 9.83
N ALA A 125 1.58 12.43 9.11
CA ALA A 125 0.21 12.88 8.83
C ALA A 125 -0.61 13.08 10.11
N ALA A 126 -0.50 12.16 11.07
CA ALA A 126 -1.18 12.25 12.36
C ALA A 126 -0.77 13.50 13.17
N ILE A 127 0.42 14.04 12.92
CA ILE A 127 0.91 15.27 13.57
C ILE A 127 0.54 16.52 12.74
N ALA A 128 0.62 16.42 11.41
CA ALA A 128 0.43 17.55 10.50
C ALA A 128 -1.04 17.93 10.29
N LEU A 129 -1.95 16.94 10.25
CA LEU A 129 -3.35 17.16 9.91
C LEU A 129 -4.22 17.39 11.15
N GLY A 130 -5.11 18.38 11.06
CA GLY A 130 -6.14 18.68 12.05
C GLY A 130 -7.49 18.00 11.73
N GLY A 131 -8.47 18.23 12.59
CA GLY A 131 -9.81 17.63 12.46
C GLY A 131 -10.48 17.88 11.10
N PRO A 132 -10.60 19.14 10.63
CA PRO A 132 -11.19 19.43 9.32
C PRO A 132 -10.45 18.78 8.15
N GLU A 133 -9.12 18.69 8.23
CA GLU A 133 -8.33 18.01 7.21
C GLU A 133 -8.61 16.49 7.20
N TRP A 134 -8.75 15.87 8.38
CA TRP A 134 -9.15 14.47 8.49
C TRP A 134 -10.57 14.21 7.98
N ASP A 135 -11.51 15.12 8.21
CA ASP A 135 -12.87 15.03 7.65
C ASP A 135 -12.81 15.03 6.11
N GLU A 136 -11.98 15.88 5.51
CA GLU A 136 -11.78 15.91 4.04
C GLU A 136 -11.09 14.64 3.54
N VAL A 137 -10.11 14.08 4.27
CA VAL A 137 -9.52 12.78 3.94
C VAL A 137 -10.59 11.69 3.92
N ASP A 138 -11.43 11.59 4.94
CA ASP A 138 -12.49 10.57 5.00
C ASP A 138 -13.52 10.74 3.88
N GLU A 139 -13.87 11.98 3.49
CA GLU A 139 -14.78 12.25 2.37
C GLU A 139 -14.20 11.85 1.01
N LEU A 140 -12.90 12.08 0.80
CA LEU A 140 -12.22 11.77 -0.45
C LEU A 140 -11.83 10.30 -0.59
N THR A 141 -11.64 9.60 0.53
CA THR A 141 -11.14 8.22 0.54
C THR A 141 -12.23 7.23 0.08
N PRO A 142 -12.04 6.53 -1.05
CA PRO A 142 -12.96 5.46 -1.48
C PRO A 142 -13.07 4.36 -0.41
N PRO A 143 -14.24 3.71 -0.26
CA PRO A 143 -14.42 2.66 0.74
C PRO A 143 -13.53 1.44 0.49
N ALA A 144 -13.27 0.67 1.55
CA ALA A 144 -12.49 -0.57 1.45
C ALA A 144 -13.13 -1.56 0.47
N PRO A 145 -12.33 -2.34 -0.28
CA PRO A 145 -12.84 -3.39 -1.16
C PRO A 145 -13.71 -4.39 -0.38
N THR A 146 -14.90 -4.69 -0.90
CA THR A 146 -15.88 -5.58 -0.26
C THR A 146 -15.41 -7.03 -0.19
N ALA A 147 -14.43 -7.43 -1.01
CA ALA A 147 -13.92 -8.80 -1.12
C ALA A 147 -12.99 -9.23 0.03
N LEU A 148 -12.77 -8.38 1.03
CA LEU A 148 -11.84 -8.64 2.14
C LEU A 148 -12.56 -8.87 3.49
N GLY A 149 -13.84 -9.26 3.44
CA GLY A 149 -14.67 -9.67 4.58
C GLY A 149 -14.84 -11.17 4.68
#